data_AF-A0A8J4UDE4-F1
#
_entry.id   AF-A0A8J4UDE4-F1
#
_cell.length_a   1.000
_cell.length_b   1.000
_cell.length_c   1.000
_cell.angle_alpha   90.00
_cell.angle_beta   90.00
_cell.angle_gamma   90.00
#
_symmetry.space_group_name_H-M   'P 1'
#
loop_
_entity.id
_entity.type
_entity.pdbx_description
1 polymer ?
#
loop_
_entity_poly.entity_id
_entity_poly.type
_entity_poly.pdbx_seq_one_letter_code
_entity_poly.pdbx_strand_id
1 'polypeptide(L)'
;MFPMSAIPGEEWKEKKGVVLIPRKNKRKKGTQHRRAVHAVGMFELQIRQWQNSLGILHSGQCCDLQASRGQRCPQSDQCDTFFKVCLKEYQTRVAPTGACTFGMGSTPVLGGNSQGMHHHGAEAGRIVIPFKYAWP
;
A
#
# COMPACT_ATOMS: atom_id res chain seq x y z
N MET A 1 9.45 34.84 -7.85
CA MET A 1 9.68 36.26 -7.48
C MET A 1 8.41 37.01 -7.86
N PHE A 2 7.57 37.34 -6.88
CA PHE A 2 6.34 38.11 -7.11
C PHE A 2 6.68 39.59 -7.37
N PRO A 3 5.85 40.31 -8.11
CA PRO A 3 5.55 41.69 -7.77
C PRO A 3 4.09 41.88 -7.37
N MET A 4 3.95 42.74 -6.36
CA MET A 4 2.72 43.21 -5.74
C MET A 4 1.87 44.11 -6.65
N SER A 5 0.60 44.23 -6.24
CA SER A 5 -0.23 45.44 -6.22
C SER A 5 -0.79 46.01 -7.53
N ALA A 6 -2.12 45.91 -7.66
CA ALA A 6 -2.98 47.09 -7.66
C ALA A 6 -4.36 46.68 -7.15
N ILE A 7 -4.90 47.43 -6.18
CA ILE A 7 -6.32 47.44 -5.84
C ILE A 7 -6.92 48.59 -6.65
N PRO A 8 -7.87 48.34 -7.56
CA PRO A 8 -8.72 49.38 -8.11
C PRO A 8 -10.18 49.09 -7.77
N GLY A 9 -10.88 50.02 -7.13
CA GLY A 9 -12.33 49.88 -6.94
C GLY A 9 -13.04 50.90 -6.04
N GLU A 10 -12.33 51.73 -5.28
CA GLU A 10 -12.97 52.78 -4.47
C GLU A 10 -13.20 54.04 -5.33
N GLU A 11 -14.34 54.10 -6.01
CA GLU A 11 -14.86 55.32 -6.63
C GLU A 11 -15.67 56.12 -5.60
N TRP A 12 -15.15 57.28 -5.19
CA TRP A 12 -15.88 58.23 -4.36
C TRP A 12 -16.79 59.09 -5.23
N LYS A 13 -18.11 58.92 -5.12
CA LYS A 13 -19.08 59.91 -5.61
C LYS A 13 -19.87 60.48 -4.43
N GLU A 14 -19.56 61.72 -4.11
CA GLU A 14 -20.36 62.56 -3.24
C GLU A 14 -21.54 63.12 -4.03
N LYS A 15 -22.77 62.68 -3.71
CA LYS A 15 -24.01 63.31 -4.18
C LYS A 15 -25.06 63.30 -3.07
N LYS A 16 -25.30 64.50 -2.54
CA LYS A 16 -26.53 65.02 -1.93
C LYS A 16 -27.38 64.04 -1.09
N GLY A 17 -27.27 64.17 0.24
CA GLY A 17 -28.44 64.41 1.09
C GLY A 17 -29.42 63.28 1.42
N VAL A 18 -29.15 62.03 1.05
CA VAL A 18 -29.87 60.86 1.60
C VAL A 18 -28.86 59.74 1.88
N VAL A 19 -28.62 59.47 3.16
CA VAL A 19 -27.80 58.32 3.58
C VAL A 19 -28.65 57.06 3.42
N LEU A 20 -28.54 56.40 2.27
CA LEU A 20 -29.01 55.03 2.13
C LEU A 20 -28.00 54.12 2.84
N ILE A 21 -28.36 53.61 4.02
CA ILE A 21 -27.58 52.59 4.72
C ILE A 21 -27.59 51.33 3.83
N PRO A 22 -26.44 50.86 3.31
CA PRO A 22 -26.42 49.60 2.60
C PRO A 22 -26.80 48.49 3.59
N ARG A 23 -27.90 47.79 3.34
CA ARG A 23 -28.19 46.53 4.02
C ARG A 23 -27.00 45.61 3.75
N LYS A 24 -26.16 45.39 4.77
CA LYS A 24 -25.10 44.38 4.72
C LYS A 24 -25.77 43.02 4.51
N ASN A 25 -25.87 42.60 3.26
CA ASN A 25 -26.24 41.23 2.96
C ASN A 25 -25.04 40.38 3.39
N LYS A 26 -25.12 39.75 4.56
CA LYS A 26 -24.11 38.80 5.02
C LYS A 26 -24.02 37.70 3.96
N ARG A 27 -23.04 37.78 3.06
CA ARG A 27 -22.56 36.60 2.35
C ARG A 27 -22.16 35.62 3.44
N LYS A 28 -22.97 34.58 3.65
CA LYS A 28 -22.54 33.40 4.38
C LYS A 28 -21.25 32.97 3.68
N LYS A 29 -20.12 33.00 4.39
CA LYS A 29 -18.89 32.33 3.95
C LYS A 29 -19.29 30.88 3.77
N GLY A 30 -19.61 30.48 2.54
CA GLY A 30 -19.78 29.09 2.19
C GLY A 30 -18.48 28.42 2.58
N THR A 31 -18.58 27.46 3.50
CA THR A 31 -17.49 26.57 3.88
C THR A 31 -16.93 26.02 2.57
N GLN A 32 -15.75 26.50 2.16
CA GLN A 32 -15.09 25.99 0.98
C GLN A 32 -14.62 24.58 1.34
N HIS A 33 -15.46 23.59 1.05
CA HIS A 33 -15.07 22.20 1.14
C HIS A 33 -13.91 22.01 0.18
N ARG A 34 -12.69 21.92 0.71
CA ARG A 34 -11.54 21.44 -0.05
C ARG A 34 -11.93 20.07 -0.59
N ARG A 35 -12.13 19.95 -1.90
CA ARG A 35 -12.25 18.64 -2.56
C ARG A 35 -10.90 17.95 -2.37
N ALA A 36 -10.84 17.01 -1.42
CA ALA A 36 -9.71 16.12 -1.28
C ALA A 36 -9.77 15.11 -2.43
N VAL A 37 -8.73 15.10 -3.27
CA VAL A 37 -8.55 14.03 -4.25
C VAL A 37 -7.91 12.86 -3.50
N HIS A 38 -8.63 11.76 -3.41
CA HIS A 38 -8.12 10.53 -2.82
C HIS A 38 -7.65 9.61 -3.94
N ALA A 39 -6.36 9.26 -3.94
CA ALA A 39 -5.85 8.15 -4.73
C ALA A 39 -6.10 6.86 -3.95
N VAL A 40 -6.81 5.91 -4.55
CA VAL A 40 -7.16 4.63 -3.94
C VAL A 40 -6.85 3.54 -4.96
N GLY A 41 -6.28 2.43 -4.50
CA GLY A 41 -5.97 1.30 -5.36
C GLY A 41 -5.59 0.05 -4.58
N MET A 42 -5.23 -0.99 -5.32
CA MET A 42 -4.82 -2.29 -4.80
C MET A 42 -3.48 -2.67 -5.42
N PHE A 43 -2.55 -3.16 -4.60
CA PHE A 43 -1.39 -3.89 -5.05
C PHE A 43 -1.66 -5.39 -4.91
N GLU A 44 -1.51 -6.14 -6.00
CA GLU A 44 -1.78 -7.58 -6.02
C GLU A 44 -0.50 -8.35 -6.35
N LEU A 45 -0.20 -9.36 -5.53
CA LEU A 45 0.87 -10.32 -5.78
C LEU A 45 0.27 -11.72 -5.92
N GLN A 46 0.62 -12.41 -7.01
CA GLN A 46 0.18 -13.77 -7.28
C GLN A 46 1.37 -14.74 -7.19
N ILE A 47 1.31 -15.67 -6.23
CA ILE A 47 2.23 -16.80 -6.19
C ILE A 47 1.86 -17.78 -7.31
N ARG A 48 2.83 -18.12 -8.16
CA ARG A 48 2.63 -19.04 -9.29
C ARG A 48 3.27 -20.40 -9.08
N GLN A 49 4.49 -20.42 -8.56
CA GLN A 49 5.23 -21.66 -8.33
C GLN A 49 6.31 -21.45 -7.29
N TRP A 50 6.65 -22.51 -6.58
CA TRP A 50 7.83 -22.58 -5.72
C TRP A 50 8.44 -23.97 -5.76
N GLN A 51 9.74 -24.04 -5.48
CA GLN A 51 10.47 -25.29 -5.50
C GLN A 51 11.49 -25.33 -4.35
N ASN A 52 11.26 -26.26 -3.43
CA ASN A 52 12.17 -26.66 -2.36
C ASN A 52 12.31 -28.19 -2.40
N SER A 53 12.96 -28.72 -3.45
CA SER A 53 13.09 -30.17 -3.66
C SER A 53 13.84 -30.90 -2.54
N LEU A 54 14.57 -30.16 -1.72
CA LEU A 54 15.32 -30.68 -0.57
C LEU A 54 14.51 -30.65 0.74
N GLY A 55 13.40 -29.92 0.81
CA GLY A 55 12.58 -29.82 2.02
C GLY A 55 13.30 -29.15 3.20
N ILE A 56 14.23 -28.23 2.91
CA ILE A 56 15.07 -27.59 3.93
C ILE A 56 14.65 -26.15 4.21
N LEU A 57 14.87 -25.72 5.45
CA LEU A 57 14.76 -24.35 5.94
C LEU A 57 16.03 -23.56 5.63
N HIS A 58 15.96 -22.24 5.76
CA HIS A 58 17.13 -21.36 5.62
C HIS A 58 18.26 -21.71 6.62
N SER A 59 17.93 -22.30 7.78
CA SER A 59 18.91 -22.78 8.76
C SER A 59 19.68 -24.05 8.31
N GLY A 60 19.28 -24.68 7.20
CA GLY A 60 19.82 -25.95 6.74
C GLY A 60 19.20 -27.19 7.41
N GLN A 61 18.20 -27.00 8.27
CA GLN A 61 17.42 -28.10 8.87
C GLN A 61 16.26 -28.49 7.97
N CYS A 62 15.74 -29.71 8.12
CA CYS A 62 14.50 -30.11 7.47
C CYS A 62 13.29 -29.37 8.08
N CYS A 63 12.24 -29.17 7.29
CA CYS A 63 11.02 -28.49 7.74
C CYS A 63 10.38 -29.16 8.96
N ASP A 64 10.39 -30.50 8.99
CA ASP A 64 9.97 -31.29 10.12
C ASP A 64 11.20 -31.78 10.91
N LEU A 65 11.12 -31.72 12.24
CA LEU A 65 12.24 -31.86 13.19
C LEU A 65 12.86 -33.27 13.28
N GLN A 66 12.55 -34.19 12.36
CA GLN A 66 12.90 -35.62 12.45
C GLN A 66 14.20 -36.01 11.73
N ALA A 67 14.83 -35.10 10.97
CA ALA A 67 16.08 -35.44 10.28
C ALA A 67 17.33 -35.12 11.11
N SER A 68 18.13 -36.15 11.38
CA SER A 68 19.48 -36.01 11.95
C SER A 68 20.38 -35.19 11.04
N ARG A 69 21.20 -34.29 11.62
CA ARG A 69 22.16 -33.45 10.89
C ARG A 69 22.99 -34.31 9.91
N GLY A 70 22.89 -34.00 8.61
CA GLY A 70 23.69 -34.64 7.56
C GLY A 70 23.00 -35.75 6.76
N GLN A 71 21.75 -36.12 7.08
CA GLN A 71 20.92 -36.97 6.22
C GLN A 71 19.96 -36.15 5.35
N ARG A 72 19.64 -36.67 4.16
CA ARG A 72 18.64 -36.09 3.26
C ARG A 72 17.29 -36.07 3.98
N CYS A 73 16.54 -34.97 3.87
CA CYS A 73 15.21 -34.91 4.48
C CYS A 73 14.35 -36.08 3.99
N PRO A 74 13.65 -36.78 4.89
CA PRO A 74 12.74 -37.85 4.52
C PRO A 74 11.76 -37.37 3.46
N GLN A 75 11.43 -38.23 2.48
CA GLN A 75 10.43 -37.85 1.47
C GLN A 75 9.02 -37.68 2.05
N SER A 76 8.77 -38.27 3.22
CA SER A 76 7.57 -38.06 4.03
C SER A 76 7.44 -36.65 4.58
N ASP A 77 8.55 -35.93 4.70
CA ASP A 77 8.59 -34.63 5.36
C ASP A 77 8.33 -33.55 4.31
N GLN A 78 7.16 -32.91 4.42
CA GLN A 78 6.70 -31.88 3.50
C GLN A 78 6.54 -30.58 4.28
N CYS A 79 7.18 -29.51 3.79
CA CYS A 79 7.02 -28.19 4.38
C CYS A 79 5.59 -27.67 4.18
N ASP A 80 4.99 -27.15 5.24
CA ASP A 80 3.78 -26.31 5.13
C ASP A 80 4.15 -24.91 4.65
N THR A 81 4.25 -24.74 3.33
CA THR A 81 4.76 -23.52 2.71
C THR A 81 3.68 -22.44 2.62
N PHE A 82 3.97 -21.26 3.18
CA PHE A 82 3.18 -20.04 3.04
C PHE A 82 4.10 -18.85 2.71
N PHE A 83 3.53 -17.77 2.18
CA PHE A 83 4.28 -16.58 1.78
C PHE A 83 3.88 -15.37 2.64
N LYS A 84 4.87 -14.57 3.01
CA LYS A 84 4.70 -13.25 3.64
C LYS A 84 5.32 -12.19 2.74
N VAL A 85 4.64 -11.08 2.61
CA VAL A 85 5.05 -9.94 1.78
C VAL A 85 5.08 -8.69 2.63
N CYS A 86 6.16 -7.93 2.48
CA CYS A 86 6.34 -6.61 3.06
C CYS A 86 6.58 -5.63 1.91
N LEU A 87 5.65 -4.70 1.72
CA LEU A 87 5.76 -3.66 0.70
C LEU A 87 6.21 -2.37 1.36
N LYS A 88 7.25 -1.74 0.80
CA LYS A 88 7.83 -0.50 1.31
C LYS A 88 8.35 0.39 0.19
N GLU A 89 8.80 1.58 0.56
CA GLU A 89 9.36 2.55 -0.38
C GLU A 89 10.59 2.02 -1.11
N TYR A 90 10.84 2.59 -2.29
CA TYR A 90 12.05 2.31 -3.03
C TYR A 90 13.28 2.76 -2.23
N GLN A 91 14.28 1.88 -2.15
CA GLN A 91 15.56 2.15 -1.52
C GLN A 91 16.67 1.86 -2.53
N THR A 92 17.65 2.77 -2.63
CA THR A 92 18.85 2.55 -3.48
C THR A 92 19.66 1.35 -3.02
N ARG A 93 19.61 1.02 -1.73
CA ARG A 93 20.16 -0.20 -1.14
C ARG A 93 19.04 -0.93 -0.40
N VAL A 94 18.69 -2.12 -0.89
CA VAL A 94 17.57 -2.88 -0.34
C VAL A 94 17.98 -3.55 0.97
N ALA A 95 17.27 -3.23 2.06
CA ALA A 95 17.34 -3.96 3.32
C ALA A 95 16.14 -4.91 3.44
N PRO A 96 16.30 -6.18 3.86
CA PRO A 96 15.17 -7.06 4.15
C PRO A 96 14.46 -6.68 5.46
N THR A 97 15.10 -5.86 6.29
CA THR A 97 14.57 -5.35 7.55
C THR A 97 13.94 -3.96 7.37
N GLY A 98 13.15 -3.54 8.36
CA GLY A 98 12.47 -2.25 8.38
C GLY A 98 10.94 -2.38 8.37
N ALA A 99 10.26 -1.23 8.39
CA ALA A 99 8.80 -1.17 8.39
C ALA A 99 8.22 -1.34 6.97
N CYS A 100 7.08 -2.03 6.86
CA CYS A 100 6.34 -2.17 5.62
C CYS A 100 5.45 -0.93 5.40
N THR A 101 6.05 0.16 4.93
CA THR A 101 5.41 1.49 4.83
C THR A 101 4.19 1.53 3.91
N PHE A 102 4.13 0.62 2.93
CA PHE A 102 3.01 0.47 2.01
C PHE A 102 2.06 -0.68 2.41
N GLY A 103 2.44 -1.50 3.38
CA GLY A 103 1.62 -2.57 3.94
C GLY A 103 2.26 -3.95 3.86
N MET A 104 1.60 -4.93 4.48
CA MET A 104 2.03 -6.32 4.47
C MET A 104 0.85 -7.24 4.20
N GLY A 105 1.14 -8.45 3.76
CA GLY A 105 0.14 -9.49 3.58
C GLY A 105 0.76 -10.88 3.62
N SER A 106 -0.08 -11.89 3.74
CA SER A 106 0.34 -13.27 3.77
C SER A 106 -0.69 -14.18 3.11
N THR A 107 -0.21 -15.29 2.55
CA THR A 107 -1.09 -16.38 2.12
C THR A 107 -1.39 -17.32 3.29
N PRO A 108 -2.47 -18.13 3.20
CA PRO A 108 -2.53 -19.40 3.92
C PRO A 108 -1.39 -20.34 3.47
N VAL A 109 -1.31 -21.51 4.11
CA VAL A 109 -0.45 -22.60 3.61
C VAL A 109 -0.94 -22.99 2.22
N LEU A 110 -0.06 -22.89 1.23
CA LEU A 110 -0.37 -23.17 -0.18
C LEU A 110 -0.05 -24.62 -0.55
N GLY A 111 0.85 -25.26 0.17
CA GLY A 111 1.18 -26.67 0.01
C GLY A 111 2.58 -27.03 0.46
N GLY A 112 3.07 -28.16 -0.06
CA GLY A 112 4.29 -28.85 0.35
C GLY A 112 5.61 -28.19 -0.10
N ASN A 113 6.63 -29.04 -0.26
CA ASN A 113 7.97 -28.66 -0.68
C ASN A 113 8.03 -27.94 -2.04
N SER A 114 7.25 -28.38 -3.02
CA SER A 114 7.25 -27.80 -4.36
C SER A 114 5.86 -27.90 -4.99
N GLN A 115 5.36 -26.81 -5.55
CA GLN A 115 4.07 -26.81 -6.21
C GLN A 115 3.98 -25.72 -7.27
N GLY A 116 3.28 -26.03 -8.36
CA GLY A 116 2.80 -25.05 -9.33
C GLY A 116 1.32 -24.79 -9.11
N MET A 117 0.91 -23.53 -9.04
CA MET A 117 -0.49 -23.15 -8.94
C MET A 117 -1.12 -23.15 -10.34
N HIS A 118 -2.05 -24.07 -10.56
CA HIS A 118 -2.97 -24.02 -11.72
C HIS A 118 -4.13 -23.04 -11.43
N HIS A 119 -4.92 -22.70 -12.46
CA HIS A 119 -5.97 -21.67 -12.39
C HIS A 119 -6.90 -21.76 -11.16
N HIS A 120 -7.21 -22.97 -10.66
CA HIS A 120 -8.08 -23.16 -9.48
C HIS A 120 -7.43 -22.83 -8.14
N GLY A 121 -6.10 -22.86 -8.03
CA GLY A 121 -5.37 -22.52 -6.80
C GLY A 121 -4.91 -21.06 -6.74
N ALA A 122 -5.08 -20.30 -7.83
CA ALA A 122 -4.57 -18.94 -7.94
C ALA A 122 -5.11 -18.02 -6.83
N GLU A 123 -6.38 -18.14 -6.46
CA GLU A 123 -6.97 -17.27 -5.43
C GLU A 123 -6.32 -17.46 -4.04
N ALA A 124 -5.93 -18.68 -3.68
CA ALA A 124 -5.23 -18.94 -2.41
C ALA A 124 -3.83 -18.32 -2.39
N GLY A 125 -3.15 -18.32 -3.55
CA GLY A 125 -1.84 -17.71 -3.75
C GLY A 125 -1.85 -16.20 -3.96
N ARG A 126 -3.02 -15.54 -3.90
CA ARG A 126 -3.13 -14.09 -4.11
C ARG A 126 -3.00 -13.33 -2.79
N ILE A 127 -2.12 -12.34 -2.76
CA ILE A 127 -1.98 -11.36 -1.68
C ILE A 127 -2.43 -10.00 -2.20
N VAL A 128 -3.35 -9.35 -1.49
CA VAL A 128 -3.88 -8.02 -1.87
C VAL A 128 -3.56 -7.01 -0.76
N ILE A 129 -2.92 -5.90 -1.13
CA ILE A 129 -2.56 -4.80 -0.22
C ILE A 129 -3.29 -3.53 -0.68
N PRO A 130 -4.36 -3.10 0.03
CA PRO A 130 -5.09 -1.89 -0.30
C PRO A 130 -4.33 -0.63 0.11
N PHE A 131 -4.38 0.42 -0.72
CA PHE A 131 -3.76 1.70 -0.40
C PHE A 131 -4.70 2.90 -0.64
N LYS A 132 -4.42 4.00 0.08
CA LYS A 132 -5.16 5.28 0.01
C LYS A 132 -4.23 6.48 -0.19
N TYR A 133 -3.07 6.24 -0.80
CA TYR A 133 -2.05 7.24 -1.16
C TYR A 133 -1.81 7.21 -2.67
N ALA A 134 -1.13 8.24 -3.20
CA ALA A 134 -0.71 8.23 -4.60
C ALA A 134 0.38 7.17 -4.78
N TRP A 135 0.15 6.23 -5.70
CA TRP A 135 1.16 5.22 -6.03
C TRP A 135 2.38 5.92 -6.65
N PRO A 136 3.60 5.76 -6.08
CA PRO A 136 4.80 6.48 -6.50
C PRO A 136 5.38 5.99 -7.83
#